data_AF-A0A3M0H3U5-F1
#
_entry.id   AF-A0A3M0H3U5-F1
#
_cell.length_a   1.000
_cell.length_b   1.000
_cell.length_c   1.000
_cell.angle_alpha   90.00
_cell.angle_beta   90.00
_cell.angle_gamma   90.00
#
_symmetry.space_group_name_H-M   'P 1'
#
loop_
_entity.id
_entity.type
_entity.pdbx_description
1 polymer ?
#
loop_
_entity_poly.entity_id
_entity_poly.type
_entity_poly.pdbx_seq_one_letter_code
_entity_poly.pdbx_strand_id
1 'polypeptide(L)'
;MQAVESVVLVLGRRKPLLERAFGRLDGFRFVDVVALSDTLADYERAADAIVARRPVVGVVATSESTMQLAGYLRTRYGLDGLQFEQSLVVTDKWHMTMAVRSAVLSPRTWLSGQFLHERPSGLPEVVVKPRASSSARGVRRLSYMDALDFLSSDDRLWVVAEAIDVEREFHCDGVVSDGSIAWMQSSEYDRPVLRSFGTRSTTVLDASDPLRDELSLFASAVISAIAIERGVFHLEIMYDGRRLVFGEIGFRPAGTGIAELILRVNEIDLWAEFLAAQLGTERAPDRTAADVRDVAGLIMARPGVNGEPPLDESAARSLPGVIGIGVGNIDRNTDPENMCEYEYLVFFDGVERSSVADLRRAVAGKG
;
A
#
# COMPACT_ATOMS: atom_id res chain seq x y z
N MET A 1 7.26 41.67 -10.51
CA MET A 1 6.37 40.62 -11.05
C MET A 1 6.47 39.46 -10.07
N GLN A 2 5.46 39.24 -9.23
CA GLN A 2 5.47 38.07 -8.32
C GLN A 2 5.49 36.81 -9.19
N ALA A 3 6.39 35.87 -8.91
CA ALA A 3 6.37 34.57 -9.55
C ALA A 3 4.99 33.95 -9.30
N VAL A 4 4.27 33.63 -10.38
CA VAL A 4 2.96 32.99 -10.26
C VAL A 4 3.24 31.55 -9.82
N GLU A 5 3.04 31.25 -8.54
CA GLU A 5 3.12 29.89 -8.03
C GLU A 5 2.13 29.00 -8.78
N SER A 6 2.61 27.84 -9.26
CA SER A 6 1.78 26.89 -9.98
C SER A 6 0.88 26.13 -9.01
N VAL A 7 -0.43 26.10 -9.25
CA VAL A 7 -1.38 25.50 -8.30
C VAL A 7 -1.52 24.01 -8.58
N VAL A 8 -1.44 23.21 -7.52
CA VAL A 8 -1.67 21.76 -7.54
C VAL A 8 -2.85 21.43 -6.65
N LEU A 9 -3.80 20.65 -7.17
CA LEU A 9 -4.94 20.16 -6.41
C LEU A 9 -4.54 18.95 -5.56
N VAL A 10 -4.90 18.94 -4.28
CA VAL A 10 -4.63 17.81 -3.37
C VAL A 10 -5.94 17.10 -3.04
N LEU A 11 -5.95 15.77 -3.22
CA LEU A 11 -7.10 14.90 -2.92
C LEU A 11 -6.78 13.99 -1.75
N GLY A 12 -7.53 14.14 -0.66
CA GLY A 12 -7.41 13.32 0.55
C GLY A 12 -6.66 13.99 1.69
N ARG A 13 -6.43 13.24 2.77
CA ARG A 13 -5.78 13.77 3.98
C ARG A 13 -4.28 13.97 3.75
N ARG A 14 -3.72 15.05 4.31
CA ARG A 14 -2.28 15.30 4.32
C ARG A 14 -1.61 14.53 5.44
N LYS A 15 -0.71 13.62 5.09
CA LYS A 15 0.07 12.80 6.04
C LYS A 15 1.38 13.51 6.38
N PRO A 16 1.97 13.30 7.57
CA PRO A 16 3.21 13.98 7.95
C PRO A 16 4.36 13.84 6.95
N LEU A 17 4.60 12.64 6.41
CA LEU A 17 5.63 12.41 5.39
C LEU A 17 5.30 13.08 4.04
N LEU A 18 4.01 13.20 3.70
CA LEU A 18 3.60 13.94 2.51
C LEU A 18 3.81 15.44 2.68
N GLU A 19 3.51 16.01 3.86
CA GLU A 19 3.78 17.43 4.14
C GLU A 19 5.27 17.74 4.06
N ARG A 20 6.12 16.85 4.56
CA ARG A 20 7.58 16.94 4.39
C ARG A 20 7.96 16.95 2.91
N ALA A 21 7.33 16.12 2.08
CA ALA A 21 7.57 16.10 0.64
C ALA A 21 7.08 17.38 -0.05
N PHE A 22 5.92 17.93 0.33
CA PHE A 22 5.43 19.22 -0.18
C PHE A 22 6.42 20.35 0.12
N GLY A 23 6.96 20.41 1.34
CA GLY A 23 7.92 21.45 1.74
C GLY A 23 9.28 21.38 1.04
N ARG A 24 9.52 20.35 0.21
CA ARG A 24 10.74 20.19 -0.59
C ARG A 24 10.55 20.62 -2.05
N LEU A 25 9.32 20.91 -2.47
CA LEU A 25 9.02 21.35 -3.84
C LEU A 25 8.74 22.85 -3.85
N ASP A 26 9.69 23.61 -4.40
CA ASP A 26 9.53 25.03 -4.63
C ASP A 26 8.65 25.31 -5.85
N GLY A 27 7.99 26.48 -5.87
CA GLY A 27 7.22 26.94 -7.03
C GLY A 27 5.81 26.35 -7.17
N PHE A 28 5.41 25.45 -6.27
CA PHE A 28 4.07 24.89 -6.22
C PHE A 28 3.28 25.37 -5.01
N ARG A 29 2.00 25.67 -5.24
CA ARG A 29 1.01 25.92 -4.20
C ARG A 29 0.00 24.80 -4.16
N PHE A 30 0.04 24.00 -3.09
CA PHE A 30 -0.87 22.88 -2.86
C PHE A 30 -2.19 23.33 -2.26
N VAL A 31 -3.29 23.11 -2.97
CA VAL A 31 -4.65 23.52 -2.57
C VAL A 31 -5.52 22.27 -2.43
N ASP A 32 -6.09 22.08 -1.24
CA ASP A 32 -6.96 20.94 -0.98
C ASP A 32 -8.31 21.11 -1.71
N VAL A 33 -8.77 20.05 -2.35
CA VAL A 33 -10.12 19.98 -2.90
C VAL A 33 -11.06 19.44 -1.82
N VAL A 34 -11.90 20.33 -1.29
CA VAL A 34 -12.87 19.99 -0.26
C VAL A 34 -14.25 19.89 -0.88
N ALA A 35 -14.73 18.66 -1.05
CA ALA A 35 -16.08 18.37 -1.55
C ALA A 35 -17.12 18.46 -0.43
N LEU A 36 -18.37 18.79 -0.78
CA LEU A 36 -19.49 18.85 0.17
C LEU A 36 -19.93 17.45 0.63
N SER A 37 -19.80 16.45 -0.24
CA SER A 37 -20.01 15.04 0.04
C SER A 37 -19.00 14.19 -0.73
N ASP A 38 -18.87 12.92 -0.37
CA ASP A 38 -17.95 11.98 -1.04
C ASP A 38 -18.55 11.43 -2.35
N THR A 39 -18.92 12.34 -3.26
CA THR A 39 -19.45 12.02 -4.58
C THR A 39 -18.59 12.66 -5.66
N LEU A 40 -18.48 11.99 -6.81
CA LEU A 40 -17.70 12.51 -7.94
C LEU A 40 -18.13 13.93 -8.34
N ALA A 41 -19.45 14.15 -8.45
CA ALA A 41 -20.01 15.44 -8.84
C ALA A 41 -19.63 16.58 -7.87
N ASP A 42 -19.47 16.29 -6.58
CA ASP A 42 -19.10 17.30 -5.59
C ASP A 42 -17.61 17.62 -5.66
N TYR A 43 -16.76 16.62 -5.89
CA TYR A 43 -15.35 16.84 -6.17
C TYR A 43 -15.13 17.62 -7.47
N GLU A 44 -15.89 17.32 -8.52
CA GLU A 44 -15.86 18.09 -9.77
C GLU A 44 -16.21 19.55 -9.53
N ARG A 45 -17.31 19.84 -8.82
CA ARG A 45 -17.70 21.22 -8.52
C ARG A 45 -16.63 21.96 -7.71
N ALA A 46 -16.03 21.29 -6.72
CA ALA A 46 -14.97 21.87 -5.91
C ALA A 46 -13.70 22.15 -6.74
N ALA A 47 -13.28 21.21 -7.59
CA ALA A 47 -12.13 21.37 -8.48
C ALA A 47 -12.38 22.45 -9.55
N ASP A 48 -13.54 22.42 -10.22
CA ASP A 48 -13.94 23.41 -11.23
C ASP A 48 -13.92 24.83 -10.65
N ALA A 49 -14.36 25.01 -9.39
CA ALA A 49 -14.33 26.32 -8.74
C ALA A 49 -12.90 26.87 -8.53
N ILE A 50 -11.91 25.99 -8.36
CA ILE A 50 -10.50 26.37 -8.25
C ILE A 50 -9.94 26.65 -9.65
N VAL A 51 -10.10 25.71 -10.59
CA VAL A 51 -9.60 25.79 -11.97
C VAL A 51 -10.14 27.02 -12.70
N ALA A 52 -11.40 27.39 -12.49
CA ALA A 52 -12.01 28.57 -13.12
C ALA A 52 -11.38 29.91 -12.71
N ARG A 53 -10.60 29.95 -11.62
CA ARG A 53 -10.03 31.20 -11.05
C ARG A 53 -8.53 31.31 -11.21
N ARG A 54 -7.82 30.23 -11.52
CA ARG A 54 -6.36 30.21 -11.60
C ARG A 54 -5.87 28.99 -12.42
N PRO A 55 -4.73 29.10 -13.12
CA PRO A 55 -4.10 27.94 -13.74
C PRO A 55 -3.77 26.86 -12.71
N VAL A 56 -4.19 25.63 -13.00
CA VAL A 56 -3.83 24.42 -12.25
C VAL A 56 -2.89 23.61 -13.14
N VAL A 57 -1.80 23.12 -12.58
CA VAL A 57 -0.78 22.37 -13.33
C VAL A 57 -0.74 20.89 -12.96
N GLY A 58 -1.48 20.47 -11.93
CA GLY A 58 -1.47 19.08 -11.49
C GLY A 58 -2.51 18.75 -10.44
N VAL A 59 -2.71 17.45 -10.26
CA VAL A 59 -3.56 16.86 -9.21
C VAL A 59 -2.73 15.78 -8.52
N VAL A 60 -2.79 15.72 -7.20
CA VAL A 60 -2.06 14.71 -6.40
C VAL A 60 -3.05 13.97 -5.49
N ALA A 61 -3.01 12.64 -5.57
CA ALA A 61 -3.64 11.75 -4.61
C ALA A 61 -2.73 11.55 -3.40
N THR A 62 -3.32 11.37 -2.21
CA THR A 62 -2.58 11.10 -0.97
C THR A 62 -2.78 9.67 -0.44
N SER A 63 -3.61 8.89 -1.12
CA SER A 63 -3.97 7.52 -0.76
C SER A 63 -4.45 6.75 -1.98
N GLU A 64 -4.54 5.43 -1.85
CA GLU A 64 -5.15 4.56 -2.86
C GLU A 64 -6.58 4.99 -3.20
N SER A 65 -7.36 5.34 -2.18
CA SER A 65 -8.76 5.74 -2.32
C SER A 65 -8.95 7.04 -3.14
N THR A 66 -7.90 7.84 -3.30
CA THR A 66 -7.95 9.09 -4.07
C THR A 66 -7.26 9.00 -5.42
N MET A 67 -6.59 7.88 -5.73
CA MET A 67 -5.88 7.68 -6.99
C MET A 67 -6.82 7.68 -8.21
N GLN A 68 -7.99 7.03 -8.11
CA GLN A 68 -8.96 7.03 -9.20
C GLN A 68 -9.53 8.42 -9.48
N LEU A 69 -9.88 9.16 -8.42
CA LEU A 69 -10.37 10.53 -8.53
C LEU A 69 -9.29 11.46 -9.08
N ALA A 70 -8.02 11.30 -8.67
CA ALA A 70 -6.90 12.06 -9.23
C ALA A 70 -6.73 11.79 -10.73
N GLY A 71 -6.74 10.52 -11.14
CA GLY A 71 -6.67 10.12 -12.54
C GLY A 71 -7.84 10.68 -13.36
N TYR A 72 -9.04 10.66 -12.79
CA TYR A 72 -10.22 11.28 -13.39
C TYR A 72 -10.05 12.79 -13.61
N LEU A 73 -9.66 13.54 -12.59
CA LEU A 73 -9.48 14.99 -12.71
C LEU A 73 -8.31 15.35 -13.65
N ARG A 74 -7.23 14.57 -13.67
CA ARG A 74 -6.15 14.73 -14.66
C ARG A 74 -6.67 14.57 -16.08
N THR A 75 -7.42 13.50 -16.33
CA THR A 75 -8.02 13.21 -17.64
C THR A 75 -8.98 14.32 -18.06
N ARG A 76 -9.84 14.78 -17.14
CA ARG A 76 -10.83 15.85 -17.37
C ARG A 76 -10.19 17.17 -17.77
N TYR A 77 -9.10 17.57 -17.13
CA TYR A 77 -8.46 18.87 -17.34
C TYR A 77 -7.26 18.81 -18.29
N GLY A 78 -6.89 17.62 -18.80
CA GLY A 78 -5.72 17.45 -19.66
C GLY A 78 -4.39 17.68 -18.93
N LEU A 79 -4.28 17.21 -17.68
CA LEU A 79 -3.08 17.36 -16.84
C LEU A 79 -2.23 16.09 -16.86
N ASP A 80 -0.93 16.27 -16.66
CA ASP A 80 0.05 15.19 -16.61
C ASP A 80 -0.17 14.25 -15.41
N GLY A 81 0.42 13.06 -15.54
CA GLY A 81 0.39 12.00 -14.54
C GLY A 81 -0.50 10.82 -14.93
N LEU A 82 -0.73 9.94 -13.97
CA LEU A 82 -1.46 8.69 -14.18
C LEU A 82 -2.95 8.97 -14.43
N GLN A 83 -3.44 8.58 -15.62
CA GLN A 83 -4.79 8.87 -16.11
C GLN A 83 -5.85 7.91 -15.55
N PHE A 84 -7.13 8.17 -15.81
CA PHE A 84 -8.23 7.43 -15.18
C PHE A 84 -8.17 5.91 -15.45
N GLU A 85 -8.04 5.49 -16.70
CA GLU A 85 -8.00 4.07 -17.07
C GLU A 85 -6.79 3.36 -16.45
N GLN A 86 -5.63 4.02 -16.43
CA GLN A 86 -4.43 3.51 -15.78
C GLN A 86 -4.62 3.39 -14.26
N SER A 87 -5.38 4.31 -13.64
CA SER A 87 -5.64 4.28 -12.20
C SER A 87 -6.46 3.07 -11.79
N LEU A 88 -7.37 2.59 -12.64
CA LEU A 88 -8.15 1.38 -12.38
C LEU A 88 -7.23 0.17 -12.22
N VAL A 89 -6.21 0.03 -13.08
CA VAL A 89 -5.26 -1.10 -13.06
C VAL A 89 -4.50 -1.23 -11.73
N VAL A 90 -4.42 -0.16 -10.93
CA VAL A 90 -3.63 -0.10 -9.69
C VAL A 90 -4.45 0.29 -8.45
N THR A 91 -5.78 0.26 -8.56
CA THR A 91 -6.72 0.53 -7.45
C THR A 91 -7.93 -0.39 -7.43
N ASP A 92 -8.24 -1.03 -8.56
CA ASP A 92 -9.35 -1.96 -8.70
C ASP A 92 -8.82 -3.39 -8.82
N LYS A 93 -9.11 -4.22 -7.81
CA LYS A 93 -8.58 -5.58 -7.71
C LYS A 93 -8.95 -6.48 -8.89
N TRP A 94 -10.07 -6.22 -9.57
CA TRP A 94 -10.39 -6.94 -10.80
C TRP A 94 -9.46 -6.53 -11.93
N HIS A 95 -9.33 -5.23 -12.20
CA HIS A 95 -8.44 -4.73 -13.25
C HIS A 95 -6.97 -5.07 -13.00
N MET A 96 -6.51 -5.00 -11.74
CA MET A 96 -5.17 -5.45 -11.33
C MET A 96 -4.92 -6.88 -11.79
N THR A 97 -5.78 -7.82 -11.36
CA THR A 97 -5.61 -9.24 -11.72
C THR A 97 -5.69 -9.45 -13.22
N MET A 98 -6.63 -8.78 -13.92
CA MET A 98 -6.77 -8.92 -15.36
C MET A 98 -5.52 -8.45 -16.11
N ALA A 99 -4.86 -7.39 -15.64
CA ALA A 99 -3.63 -6.87 -16.24
C ALA A 99 -2.45 -7.84 -16.04
N VAL A 100 -2.30 -8.45 -14.86
CA VAL A 100 -1.08 -9.20 -14.50
C VAL A 100 -1.17 -10.71 -14.72
N ARG A 101 -2.38 -11.29 -14.80
CA ARG A 101 -2.59 -12.76 -14.83
C ARG A 101 -1.92 -13.51 -15.98
N SER A 102 -1.51 -12.81 -17.04
CA SER A 102 -0.78 -13.40 -18.17
C SER A 102 0.74 -13.36 -17.99
N ALA A 103 1.24 -12.51 -17.10
CA ALA A 103 2.66 -12.33 -16.82
C ALA A 103 3.12 -13.09 -15.58
N VAL A 104 2.26 -13.22 -14.56
CA VAL A 104 2.58 -13.91 -13.31
C VAL A 104 1.45 -14.81 -12.83
N LEU A 105 1.80 -15.84 -12.06
CA LEU A 105 0.81 -16.72 -11.43
C LEU A 105 -0.11 -15.88 -10.55
N SER A 106 -1.41 -15.98 -10.81
CA SER A 106 -2.45 -15.23 -10.12
C SER A 106 -3.61 -16.17 -9.77
N PRO A 107 -4.33 -15.95 -8.65
CA PRO A 107 -5.51 -16.75 -8.34
C PRO A 107 -6.56 -16.63 -9.46
N ARG A 108 -7.26 -17.73 -9.74
CA ARG A 108 -8.46 -17.65 -10.60
C ARG A 108 -9.44 -16.67 -9.97
N THR A 109 -9.99 -15.77 -10.78
CA THR A 109 -10.74 -14.60 -10.29
C THR A 109 -11.97 -14.33 -11.13
N TRP A 110 -13.06 -13.92 -10.47
CA TRP A 110 -14.36 -13.62 -11.05
C TRP A 110 -14.94 -12.34 -10.45
N LEU A 111 -15.84 -11.69 -11.19
CA LEU A 111 -16.81 -10.77 -10.58
C LEU A 111 -17.95 -11.58 -9.93
N SER A 112 -18.56 -11.07 -8.86
CA SER A 112 -19.61 -11.80 -8.11
C SER A 112 -20.73 -12.36 -8.97
N GLY A 113 -21.28 -11.55 -9.88
CA GLY A 113 -22.33 -12.01 -10.80
C GLY A 113 -21.86 -13.12 -11.76
N GLN A 114 -20.60 -13.06 -12.21
CA GLN A 114 -19.99 -14.11 -13.03
C GLN A 114 -19.82 -15.41 -12.22
N PHE A 115 -19.32 -15.30 -10.99
CA PHE A 115 -19.15 -16.45 -10.09
C PHE A 115 -20.47 -17.17 -9.80
N LEU A 116 -21.53 -16.40 -9.50
CA LEU A 116 -22.88 -16.93 -9.25
C LEU A 116 -23.49 -17.62 -10.48
N HIS A 117 -23.22 -17.07 -11.67
CA HIS A 117 -23.73 -17.62 -12.93
C HIS A 117 -22.97 -18.88 -13.36
N GLU A 118 -21.64 -18.82 -13.37
CA GLU A 118 -20.77 -19.91 -13.87
C GLU A 118 -20.65 -21.08 -12.89
N ARG A 119 -20.74 -20.81 -11.58
CA ARG A 119 -20.56 -21.81 -10.50
C ARG A 119 -19.30 -22.67 -10.69
N PRO A 120 -18.10 -22.05 -10.69
CA PRO A 120 -16.86 -22.74 -10.97
C PRO A 120 -16.60 -23.89 -9.97
N SER A 121 -16.29 -25.08 -10.48
CA SER A 121 -16.03 -26.27 -9.66
C SER A 121 -14.56 -26.35 -9.19
N GLY A 122 -14.31 -27.19 -8.18
CA GLY A 122 -12.94 -27.48 -7.70
C GLY A 122 -12.35 -26.39 -6.83
N LEU A 123 -13.20 -25.66 -6.10
CA LEU A 123 -12.83 -24.63 -5.14
C LEU A 123 -13.38 -25.06 -3.77
N PRO A 124 -12.53 -25.45 -2.79
CA PRO A 124 -13.01 -25.71 -1.44
C PRO A 124 -13.34 -24.39 -0.71
N GLU A 125 -12.51 -23.38 -0.94
CA GLU A 125 -12.62 -22.04 -0.36
C GLU A 125 -12.33 -20.96 -1.42
N VAL A 126 -12.88 -19.77 -1.18
CA VAL A 126 -12.63 -18.58 -1.97
C VAL A 126 -12.37 -17.38 -1.07
N VAL A 127 -11.72 -16.37 -1.64
CA VAL A 127 -11.57 -15.05 -1.03
C VAL A 127 -12.50 -14.08 -1.73
N VAL A 128 -13.46 -13.52 -0.98
CA VAL A 128 -14.38 -12.48 -1.45
C VAL A 128 -13.87 -11.13 -0.95
N LYS A 129 -13.65 -10.18 -1.86
CA LYS A 129 -13.05 -8.87 -1.56
C LYS A 129 -13.73 -7.72 -2.29
N PRO A 130 -13.84 -6.51 -1.69
CA PRO A 130 -14.34 -5.33 -2.39
C PRO A 130 -13.47 -5.01 -3.60
N ARG A 131 -14.03 -4.36 -4.61
CA ARG A 131 -13.26 -3.97 -5.81
C ARG A 131 -12.15 -2.97 -5.50
N ALA A 132 -12.50 -1.90 -4.79
CA ALA A 132 -11.60 -0.83 -4.40
C ALA A 132 -11.64 -0.69 -2.87
N SER A 133 -10.64 -1.25 -2.21
CA SER A 133 -10.41 -1.09 -0.77
C SER A 133 -8.93 -1.25 -0.49
N SER A 134 -8.40 -0.50 0.47
CA SER A 134 -7.03 -0.67 0.94
C SER A 134 -6.99 -1.64 2.13
N SER A 135 -5.90 -2.41 2.24
CA SER A 135 -5.71 -3.43 3.28
C SER A 135 -6.76 -4.55 3.21
N ALA A 136 -6.76 -5.46 4.19
CA ALA A 136 -7.72 -6.57 4.26
C ALA A 136 -9.17 -6.15 4.65
N ARG A 137 -9.55 -4.87 4.55
CA ARG A 137 -10.88 -4.40 4.95
C ARG A 137 -11.95 -4.98 4.03
N GLY A 138 -12.91 -5.69 4.63
CA GLY A 138 -13.99 -6.35 3.90
C GLY A 138 -13.56 -7.60 3.13
N VAL A 139 -12.32 -8.06 3.29
CA VAL A 139 -11.83 -9.29 2.67
C VAL A 139 -12.24 -10.47 3.55
N ARG A 140 -12.87 -11.48 2.94
CA ARG A 140 -13.37 -12.68 3.63
C ARG A 140 -12.86 -13.92 2.93
N ARG A 141 -12.21 -14.83 3.66
CA ARG A 141 -11.99 -16.20 3.20
C ARG A 141 -13.20 -17.03 3.66
N LEU A 142 -13.90 -17.63 2.72
CA LEU A 142 -15.14 -18.36 2.93
C LEU A 142 -15.06 -19.74 2.29
N SER A 143 -15.80 -20.70 2.82
CA SER A 143 -16.07 -21.92 2.07
C SER A 143 -16.81 -21.57 0.77
N TYR A 144 -16.70 -22.43 -0.25
CA TYR A 144 -17.37 -22.21 -1.53
C TYR A 144 -18.90 -22.03 -1.37
N MET A 145 -19.53 -22.81 -0.49
CA MET A 145 -20.97 -22.71 -0.24
C MET A 145 -21.33 -21.41 0.48
N ASP A 146 -20.60 -21.04 1.52
CA ASP A 146 -20.84 -19.79 2.25
C ASP A 146 -20.66 -18.56 1.33
N ALA A 147 -19.72 -18.63 0.39
CA ALA A 147 -19.53 -17.58 -0.60
C ALA A 147 -20.73 -17.46 -1.55
N LEU A 148 -21.33 -18.56 -2.00
CA LEU A 148 -22.54 -18.53 -2.82
C LEU A 148 -23.71 -17.90 -2.07
N ASP A 149 -23.89 -18.26 -0.80
CA ASP A 149 -24.98 -17.74 0.04
C ASP A 149 -24.76 -16.25 0.35
N PHE A 150 -23.54 -15.85 0.68
CA PHE A 150 -23.16 -14.46 0.91
C PHE A 150 -23.41 -13.60 -0.34
N LEU A 151 -22.92 -14.04 -1.50
CA LEU A 151 -23.03 -13.26 -2.74
C LEU A 151 -24.46 -13.21 -3.28
N SER A 152 -25.30 -14.21 -2.98
CA SER A 152 -26.72 -14.22 -3.38
C SER A 152 -27.60 -13.29 -2.54
N SER A 153 -27.11 -12.85 -1.37
CA SER A 153 -27.84 -12.00 -0.42
C SER A 153 -27.31 -10.56 -0.32
N ASP A 154 -26.22 -10.24 -1.03
CA ASP A 154 -25.57 -8.93 -1.02
C ASP A 154 -25.52 -8.33 -2.43
N ASP A 155 -26.23 -7.23 -2.65
CA ASP A 155 -26.33 -6.56 -3.96
C ASP A 155 -25.09 -5.75 -4.35
N ARG A 156 -24.03 -5.75 -3.53
CA ARG A 156 -22.77 -5.07 -3.87
C ARG A 156 -21.96 -5.90 -4.86
N LEU A 157 -21.16 -5.21 -5.66
CA LEU A 157 -20.21 -5.85 -6.56
C LEU A 157 -18.95 -6.29 -5.82
N TRP A 158 -18.64 -7.58 -5.90
CA TRP A 158 -17.46 -8.18 -5.28
C TRP A 158 -16.51 -8.78 -6.33
N VAL A 159 -15.24 -8.90 -5.94
CA VAL A 159 -14.26 -9.76 -6.59
C VAL A 159 -14.18 -11.06 -5.80
N VAL A 160 -14.27 -12.19 -6.49
CA VAL A 160 -14.11 -13.53 -5.91
C VAL A 160 -12.83 -14.12 -6.48
N ALA A 161 -11.92 -14.56 -5.63
CA ALA A 161 -10.68 -15.20 -6.01
C ALA A 161 -10.58 -16.60 -5.39
N GLU A 162 -9.93 -17.53 -6.07
CA GLU A 162 -9.50 -18.79 -5.49
C GLU A 162 -8.66 -18.54 -4.23
N ALA A 163 -8.95 -19.27 -3.15
CA ALA A 163 -8.17 -19.17 -1.94
C ALA A 163 -6.81 -19.87 -2.12
N ILE A 164 -5.74 -19.19 -1.70
CA ILE A 164 -4.37 -19.73 -1.72
C ILE A 164 -3.97 -20.11 -0.30
N ASP A 165 -3.32 -21.25 -0.14
CA ASP A 165 -2.72 -21.66 1.13
C ASP A 165 -1.36 -20.99 1.28
N VAL A 166 -1.37 -19.80 1.87
CA VAL A 166 -0.18 -18.96 2.02
C VAL A 166 0.69 -19.50 3.16
N GLU A 167 1.93 -19.86 2.81
CA GLU A 167 2.98 -20.24 3.76
C GLU A 167 3.79 -19.00 4.20
N ARG A 168 4.22 -18.19 3.23
CA ARG A 168 4.95 -16.93 3.43
C ARG A 168 4.29 -15.82 2.63
N GLU A 169 4.38 -14.59 3.11
CA GLU A 169 3.84 -13.42 2.41
C GLU A 169 4.86 -12.28 2.42
N PHE A 170 5.17 -11.79 1.24
CA PHE A 170 6.18 -10.78 0.98
C PHE A 170 5.52 -9.49 0.52
N HIS A 171 6.25 -8.40 0.67
CA HIS A 171 5.96 -7.17 -0.05
C HIS A 171 7.21 -6.57 -0.67
N CYS A 172 7.04 -6.03 -1.87
CA CYS A 172 8.06 -5.30 -2.60
C CYS A 172 7.61 -3.85 -2.74
N ASP A 173 8.43 -2.93 -2.25
CA ASP A 173 8.17 -1.50 -2.28
C ASP A 173 9.22 -0.81 -3.15
N GLY A 174 8.81 0.03 -4.08
CA GLY A 174 9.77 0.58 -5.02
C GLY A 174 9.31 1.77 -5.83
N VAL A 175 10.23 2.23 -6.68
CA VAL A 175 10.07 3.36 -7.59
C VAL A 175 10.15 2.84 -9.02
N VAL A 176 9.18 3.22 -9.85
CA VAL A 176 9.18 2.99 -11.29
C VAL A 176 9.61 4.26 -12.00
N SER A 177 10.56 4.13 -12.93
CA SER A 177 10.95 5.17 -13.88
C SER A 177 11.11 4.55 -15.26
N ASP A 178 10.58 5.23 -16.28
CA ASP A 178 10.67 4.83 -17.69
C ASP A 178 10.20 3.37 -17.89
N GLY A 179 9.09 3.02 -17.23
CA GLY A 179 8.44 1.71 -17.33
C GLY A 179 9.19 0.59 -16.61
N SER A 180 10.26 0.89 -15.86
CA SER A 180 11.11 -0.09 -15.20
C SER A 180 11.34 0.21 -13.72
N ILE A 181 11.66 -0.81 -12.93
CA ILE A 181 11.96 -0.64 -11.50
C ILE A 181 13.32 0.05 -11.35
N ALA A 182 13.30 1.31 -10.91
CA ALA A 182 14.49 2.12 -10.66
C ALA A 182 15.13 1.84 -9.30
N TRP A 183 14.32 1.45 -8.32
CA TRP A 183 14.71 1.04 -6.97
C TRP A 183 13.61 0.18 -6.36
N MET A 184 13.97 -0.81 -5.53
CA MET A 184 13.01 -1.64 -4.80
C MET A 184 13.63 -2.23 -3.54
N GLN A 185 12.79 -2.43 -2.52
CA GLN A 185 13.08 -3.20 -1.32
C GLN A 185 12.08 -4.35 -1.18
N SER A 186 12.60 -5.57 -0.99
CA SER A 186 11.80 -6.75 -0.65
C SER A 186 11.79 -6.94 0.86
N SER A 187 10.61 -7.25 1.41
CA SER A 187 10.40 -7.50 2.84
C SER A 187 9.43 -8.67 3.02
N GLU A 188 9.40 -9.24 4.22
CA GLU A 188 8.54 -10.36 4.59
C GLU A 188 7.68 -9.97 5.81
N TYR A 189 6.38 -10.24 5.72
CA TYR A 189 5.48 -10.15 6.86
C TYR A 189 5.72 -11.32 7.82
N ASP A 190 5.61 -11.08 9.14
CA ASP A 190 5.83 -12.11 10.16
C ASP A 190 4.83 -13.27 10.12
N ARG A 191 3.69 -13.07 9.46
CA ARG A 191 2.70 -14.08 9.08
C ARG A 191 1.83 -13.55 7.93
N PRO A 192 1.11 -14.42 7.20
CA PRO A 192 0.20 -13.98 6.17
C PRO A 192 -0.82 -12.95 6.66
N VAL A 193 -1.10 -11.93 5.86
CA VAL A 193 -1.91 -10.76 6.18
C VAL A 193 -3.29 -11.20 6.64
N LEU A 194 -3.99 -12.09 5.95
CA LEU A 194 -5.31 -12.57 6.38
C LEU A 194 -5.33 -13.35 7.71
N ARG A 195 -4.16 -13.72 8.24
CA ARG A 195 -3.99 -14.36 9.56
C ARG A 195 -3.37 -13.39 10.59
N SER A 196 -3.21 -12.12 10.23
CA SER A 196 -2.44 -11.13 10.99
C SER A 196 -3.28 -10.32 11.96
N PHE A 197 -3.84 -10.99 12.97
CA PHE A 197 -4.47 -10.36 14.13
C PHE A 197 -3.42 -9.97 15.19
N GLY A 198 -3.68 -8.92 15.97
CA GLY A 198 -2.77 -8.48 17.05
C GLY A 198 -1.50 -7.77 16.56
N THR A 199 -0.47 -7.75 17.39
CA THR A 199 0.84 -7.14 17.07
C THR A 199 1.50 -7.84 15.88
N ARG A 200 1.82 -7.08 14.84
CA ARG A 200 2.43 -7.57 13.59
C ARG A 200 3.85 -7.06 13.45
N SER A 201 4.62 -7.69 12.58
CA SER A 201 5.89 -7.13 12.15
C SER A 201 6.17 -7.43 10.68
N THR A 202 6.99 -6.60 10.08
CA THR A 202 7.63 -6.88 8.79
C THR A 202 9.12 -6.63 8.91
N THR A 203 9.92 -7.43 8.21
CA THR A 203 11.38 -7.30 8.16
C THR A 203 11.85 -7.24 6.73
N VAL A 204 12.89 -6.45 6.50
CA VAL A 204 13.67 -6.49 5.26
C VAL A 204 14.11 -7.93 4.98
N LEU A 205 13.91 -8.39 3.74
CA LEU A 205 14.26 -9.74 3.34
C LEU A 205 15.78 -9.94 3.41
N ASP A 206 16.21 -11.11 3.89
CA ASP A 206 17.62 -11.46 3.96
C ASP A 206 18.26 -11.47 2.56
N ALA A 207 19.49 -10.98 2.44
CA ALA A 207 20.23 -11.03 1.18
C ALA A 207 20.50 -12.48 0.70
N SER A 208 20.54 -13.44 1.62
CA SER A 208 20.72 -14.87 1.38
C SER A 208 19.42 -15.65 1.20
N ASP A 209 18.24 -15.00 1.28
CA ASP A 209 16.97 -15.70 1.07
C ASP A 209 16.91 -16.25 -0.37
N PRO A 210 16.62 -17.55 -0.57
CA PRO A 210 16.62 -18.16 -1.89
C PRO A 210 15.55 -17.61 -2.84
N LEU A 211 14.48 -16.97 -2.32
CA LEU A 211 13.42 -16.38 -3.13
C LEU A 211 13.71 -14.94 -3.56
N ARG A 212 14.82 -14.33 -3.13
CA ARG A 212 15.13 -12.91 -3.38
C ARG A 212 15.15 -12.54 -4.87
N ASP A 213 15.82 -13.34 -5.68
CA ASP A 213 15.92 -13.12 -7.12
C ASP A 213 14.57 -13.40 -7.80
N GLU A 214 13.85 -14.43 -7.36
CA GLU A 214 12.51 -14.77 -7.89
C GLU A 214 11.50 -13.65 -7.61
N LEU A 215 11.51 -13.05 -6.41
CA LEU A 215 10.70 -11.90 -6.04
C LEU A 215 11.00 -10.68 -6.93
N SER A 216 12.27 -10.45 -7.24
CA SER A 216 12.69 -9.33 -8.11
C SER A 216 12.23 -9.52 -9.56
N LEU A 217 12.33 -10.74 -10.08
CA LEU A 217 11.81 -11.10 -11.41
C LEU A 217 10.27 -11.02 -11.44
N PHE A 218 9.61 -11.49 -10.38
CA PHE A 218 8.16 -11.42 -10.25
C PHE A 218 7.67 -9.97 -10.24
N ALA A 219 8.29 -9.10 -9.43
CA ALA A 219 7.97 -7.68 -9.40
C ALA A 219 8.19 -7.02 -10.77
N SER A 220 9.30 -7.31 -11.44
CA SER A 220 9.60 -6.77 -12.78
C SER A 220 8.56 -7.19 -13.81
N ALA A 221 8.09 -8.45 -13.77
CA ALA A 221 7.04 -8.94 -14.64
C ALA A 221 5.69 -8.26 -14.37
N VAL A 222 5.34 -8.03 -13.10
CA VAL A 222 4.14 -7.26 -12.72
C VAL A 222 4.21 -5.83 -13.24
N ILE A 223 5.31 -5.12 -13.00
CA ILE A 223 5.50 -3.72 -13.44
C ILE A 223 5.46 -3.60 -14.98
N SER A 224 6.04 -4.57 -15.68
CA SER A 224 5.96 -4.62 -17.14
C SER A 224 4.53 -4.83 -17.64
N ALA A 225 3.75 -5.69 -16.96
CA ALA A 225 2.39 -6.03 -17.37
C ALA A 225 1.38 -4.89 -17.14
N ILE A 226 1.54 -4.10 -16.08
CA ILE A 226 0.68 -2.94 -15.81
C ILE A 226 0.99 -1.73 -16.72
N ALA A 227 2.19 -1.69 -17.31
CA ALA A 227 2.62 -0.67 -18.28
C ALA A 227 2.44 0.79 -17.79
N ILE A 228 2.89 1.07 -16.56
CA ILE A 228 2.92 2.43 -16.01
C ILE A 228 4.36 2.94 -16.00
N GLU A 229 4.58 4.10 -16.60
CA GLU A 229 5.91 4.67 -16.83
C GLU A 229 6.59 5.18 -15.55
N ARG A 230 5.84 5.79 -14.63
CA ARG A 230 6.40 6.45 -13.45
C ARG A 230 5.48 6.27 -12.25
N GLY A 231 6.05 6.02 -11.09
CA GLY A 231 5.28 5.89 -9.86
C GLY A 231 6.07 5.29 -8.70
N VAL A 232 5.39 5.17 -7.57
CA VAL A 232 5.83 4.36 -6.44
C VAL A 232 4.87 3.19 -6.33
N PHE A 233 5.36 1.99 -6.06
CA PHE A 233 4.53 0.80 -5.89
C PHE A 233 4.74 0.14 -4.54
N HIS A 234 3.68 -0.52 -4.10
CA HIS A 234 3.66 -1.52 -3.04
C HIS A 234 3.00 -2.77 -3.61
N LEU A 235 3.76 -3.85 -3.75
CA LEU A 235 3.34 -5.12 -4.34
C LEU A 235 3.36 -6.21 -3.28
N GLU A 236 2.21 -6.84 -3.01
CA GLU A 236 2.08 -7.99 -2.11
C GLU A 236 2.16 -9.30 -2.91
N ILE A 237 2.98 -10.24 -2.43
CA ILE A 237 3.26 -11.52 -3.10
C ILE A 237 3.11 -12.65 -2.07
N MET A 238 2.25 -13.62 -2.38
CA MET A 238 2.06 -14.81 -1.57
C MET A 238 2.97 -15.94 -2.04
N TYR A 239 3.37 -16.83 -1.15
CA TYR A 239 4.10 -18.05 -1.48
C TYR A 239 3.37 -19.28 -0.93
N ASP A 240 3.06 -20.24 -1.81
CA ASP A 240 2.30 -21.46 -1.49
C ASP A 240 3.18 -22.64 -1.01
N GLY A 241 4.45 -22.38 -0.70
CA GLY A 241 5.45 -23.41 -0.41
C GLY A 241 6.19 -23.90 -1.66
N ARG A 242 5.75 -23.50 -2.86
CA ARG A 242 6.34 -23.93 -4.15
C ARG A 242 6.50 -22.81 -5.16
N ARG A 243 5.59 -21.83 -5.20
CA ARG A 243 5.51 -20.78 -6.23
C ARG A 243 5.07 -19.46 -5.61
N LEU A 244 5.59 -18.38 -6.17
CA LEU A 244 5.07 -17.04 -5.93
C LEU A 244 3.72 -16.84 -6.64
N VAL A 245 2.78 -16.20 -5.96
CA VAL A 245 1.42 -15.91 -6.42
C VAL A 245 1.11 -14.45 -6.16
N PHE A 246 0.55 -13.77 -7.16
CA PHE A 246 0.19 -12.36 -7.07
C PHE A 246 -0.89 -12.13 -6.01
N GLY A 247 -0.63 -11.21 -5.07
CA GLY A 247 -1.61 -10.74 -4.08
C GLY A 247 -2.34 -9.49 -4.57
N GLU A 248 -1.62 -8.36 -4.53
CA GLU A 248 -2.15 -7.03 -4.85
C GLU A 248 -1.01 -6.07 -5.22
N ILE A 249 -1.28 -5.06 -6.05
CA ILE A 249 -0.35 -3.95 -6.28
C ILE A 249 -1.05 -2.60 -6.16
N GLY A 250 -0.49 -1.71 -5.34
CA GLY A 250 -0.94 -0.32 -5.23
C GLY A 250 0.14 0.65 -5.70
N PHE A 251 -0.21 1.60 -6.56
CA PHE A 251 0.71 2.65 -7.02
C PHE A 251 0.75 3.85 -6.05
N ARG A 252 1.28 3.59 -4.87
CA ARG A 252 1.50 4.57 -3.80
C ARG A 252 2.57 4.07 -2.83
N PRO A 253 3.13 4.95 -1.98
CA PRO A 253 3.89 4.52 -0.82
C PRO A 253 3.07 3.57 0.06
N ALA A 254 3.74 2.55 0.59
CA ALA A 254 3.12 1.61 1.52
C ALA A 254 2.59 2.29 2.78
N GLY A 255 1.52 1.71 3.32
CA GLY A 255 0.87 2.20 4.53
C GLY A 255 1.59 1.77 5.80
N THR A 256 0.96 2.01 6.94
CA THR A 256 1.29 1.35 8.20
C THR A 256 2.73 1.60 8.71
N GLY A 257 3.41 2.62 8.20
CA GLY A 257 4.80 2.94 8.57
C GLY A 257 5.85 2.28 7.67
N ILE A 258 5.50 1.43 6.71
CA ILE A 258 6.48 0.78 5.83
C ILE A 258 7.27 1.82 5.02
N ALA A 259 6.59 2.85 4.48
CA ALA A 259 7.29 3.95 3.80
C ALA A 259 8.23 4.74 4.73
N GLU A 260 7.92 4.80 6.03
CA GLU A 260 8.78 5.44 7.04
C GLU A 260 9.98 4.56 7.38
N LEU A 261 9.77 3.24 7.49
CA LEU A 261 10.85 2.25 7.64
C LEU A 261 11.86 2.39 6.49
N ILE A 262 11.37 2.41 5.24
CA ILE A 262 12.20 2.56 4.05
C ILE A 262 12.96 3.89 4.08
N LEU A 263 12.32 4.99 4.46
CA LEU A 263 12.99 6.27 4.61
C LEU A 263 14.09 6.24 5.68
N ARG A 264 13.86 5.56 6.82
CA ARG A 264 14.81 5.50 7.93
C ARG A 264 16.01 4.60 7.64
N VAL A 265 15.76 3.48 6.98
CA VAL A 265 16.75 2.42 6.74
C VAL A 265 17.47 2.69 5.42
N ASN A 266 16.75 2.95 4.34
CA ASN A 266 17.33 3.10 3.01
C ASN A 266 17.56 4.55 2.59
N GLU A 267 17.12 5.53 3.39
CA GLU A 267 17.19 6.97 3.05
C GLU A 267 16.39 7.34 1.78
N ILE A 268 15.53 6.45 1.31
CA ILE A 268 14.64 6.67 0.16
C ILE A 268 13.32 7.28 0.63
N ASP A 269 13.06 8.52 0.19
CA ASP A 269 11.79 9.20 0.46
C ASP A 269 10.74 8.86 -0.62
N LEU A 270 10.02 7.76 -0.40
CA LEU A 270 8.94 7.31 -1.29
C LEU A 270 7.80 8.34 -1.44
N TRP A 271 7.55 9.19 -0.45
CA TRP A 271 6.52 10.22 -0.57
C TRP A 271 6.92 11.34 -1.52
N ALA A 272 8.19 11.71 -1.51
CA ALA A 272 8.73 12.67 -2.48
C ALA A 272 8.82 12.07 -3.89
N GLU A 273 9.18 10.78 -4.05
CA GLU A 273 9.12 10.09 -5.36
C GLU A 273 7.68 9.99 -5.89
N PHE A 274 6.74 9.66 -5.02
CA PHE A 274 5.32 9.57 -5.38
C PHE A 274 4.76 10.93 -5.81
N LEU A 275 5.15 12.01 -5.14
CA LEU A 275 4.75 13.37 -5.51
C LEU A 275 5.35 13.78 -6.86
N ALA A 276 6.65 13.52 -7.06
CA ALA A 276 7.35 13.81 -8.30
C ALA A 276 6.72 13.08 -9.50
N ALA A 277 6.42 11.78 -9.34
CA ALA A 277 5.77 10.99 -10.37
C ALA A 277 4.37 11.53 -10.75
N GLN A 278 3.61 12.02 -9.77
CA GLN A 278 2.27 12.58 -10.01
C GLN A 278 2.29 13.96 -10.67
N LEU A 279 3.39 14.70 -10.54
CA LEU A 279 3.59 16.01 -11.13
C LEU A 279 4.43 15.98 -12.41
N GLY A 280 4.86 14.80 -12.85
CA GLY A 280 5.72 14.64 -14.03
C GLY A 280 7.11 15.27 -13.89
N THR A 281 7.56 15.55 -12.67
CA THR A 281 8.88 16.13 -12.43
C THR A 281 9.91 15.02 -12.34
N GLU A 282 11.06 15.21 -12.99
CA GLU A 282 12.16 14.26 -12.89
C GLU A 282 12.77 14.25 -11.49
N ARG A 283 12.87 13.05 -10.93
CA ARG A 283 13.66 12.76 -9.73
C ARG A 283 14.34 11.41 -9.94
N ALA A 284 15.65 11.38 -9.73
CA ALA A 284 16.34 10.12 -9.53
C ALA A 284 16.32 9.84 -8.03
N PRO A 285 15.86 8.66 -7.58
CA PRO A 285 16.01 8.31 -6.17
C PRO A 285 17.50 8.35 -5.82
N ASP A 286 17.85 9.02 -4.73
CA ASP A 286 19.23 9.04 -4.22
C ASP A 286 19.65 7.61 -3.90
N ARG A 287 20.51 7.04 -4.75
CA ARG A 287 20.98 5.66 -4.60
C ARG A 287 22.04 5.62 -3.52
N THR A 288 21.64 5.33 -2.29
CA THR A 288 22.60 4.87 -1.29
C THR A 288 22.81 3.38 -1.48
N ALA A 289 24.08 2.95 -1.49
CA ALA A 289 24.37 1.53 -1.37
C ALA A 289 23.82 1.08 -0.01
N ALA A 290 23.00 0.05 0.02
CA ALA A 290 22.62 -0.54 1.29
C ALA A 290 23.88 -1.20 1.88
N ASP A 291 24.34 -0.70 3.03
CA ASP A 291 25.30 -1.44 3.84
C ASP A 291 24.73 -2.83 4.16
N VAL A 292 25.61 -3.82 4.29
CA VAL A 292 25.23 -5.13 4.82
C VAL A 292 24.78 -4.91 6.27
N ARG A 293 23.53 -5.25 6.56
CA ARG A 293 22.90 -5.10 7.87
C ARG A 293 22.45 -6.48 8.34
N ASP A 294 22.33 -6.68 9.65
CA ASP A 294 21.70 -7.89 10.19
C ASP A 294 20.21 -7.92 9.81
N VAL A 295 19.34 -7.33 10.63
CA VAL A 295 17.90 -7.21 10.32
C VAL A 295 17.38 -5.82 10.64
N ALA A 296 16.67 -5.26 9.67
CA ALA A 296 15.85 -4.06 9.82
C ALA A 296 14.37 -4.40 9.65
N GLY A 297 13.50 -3.67 10.35
CA GLY A 297 12.08 -3.94 10.30
C GLY A 297 11.22 -2.99 11.10
N LEU A 298 9.95 -3.33 11.12
CA LEU A 298 8.90 -2.56 11.76
C LEU A 298 8.01 -3.51 12.57
N ILE A 299 7.76 -3.16 13.83
CA ILE A 299 6.73 -3.77 14.66
C ILE A 299 5.55 -2.80 14.74
N MET A 300 4.37 -3.29 14.37
CA MET A 300 3.08 -2.61 14.53
C MET A 300 2.41 -3.16 15.77
N ALA A 301 2.58 -2.48 16.90
CA ALA A 301 2.06 -2.93 18.18
C ALA A 301 0.57 -2.57 18.32
N ARG A 302 -0.23 -3.57 18.71
CA ARG A 302 -1.63 -3.34 19.07
C ARG A 302 -1.67 -2.66 20.44
N PRO A 303 -2.46 -1.61 20.64
CA PRO A 303 -2.66 -1.01 21.96
C PRO A 303 -3.19 -1.98 23.02
N GLY A 304 -2.96 -1.65 24.29
CA GLY A 304 -3.65 -2.24 25.42
C GLY A 304 -5.15 -1.90 25.45
N VAL A 305 -5.88 -2.43 26.44
CA VAL A 305 -7.34 -2.27 26.55
C VAL A 305 -7.78 -0.81 26.69
N ASN A 306 -6.94 0.05 27.29
CA ASN A 306 -7.22 1.48 27.42
C ASN A 306 -6.57 2.31 26.28
N GLY A 307 -5.92 1.61 25.35
CA GLY A 307 -5.00 2.05 24.32
C GLY A 307 -3.88 2.98 24.77
N GLU A 308 -3.27 2.55 25.85
CA GLU A 308 -1.86 2.71 26.13
C GLU A 308 -1.00 1.83 25.19
N PRO A 309 0.26 2.19 24.94
CA PRO A 309 1.18 1.29 24.26
C PRO A 309 1.46 0.08 25.15
N PRO A 310 1.64 -1.13 24.58
CA PRO A 310 2.01 -2.32 25.38
C PRO A 310 3.36 -2.17 26.09
N LEU A 311 4.22 -1.32 25.53
CA LEU A 311 5.50 -0.93 26.12
C LEU A 311 5.62 0.59 26.04
N ASP A 312 5.87 1.23 27.18
CA ASP A 312 6.08 2.68 27.26
C ASP A 312 7.14 3.16 26.25
N GLU A 313 6.95 4.35 25.68
CA GLU A 313 7.81 4.89 24.63
C GLU A 313 9.29 4.98 25.07
N SER A 314 9.56 5.39 26.30
CA SER A 314 10.92 5.48 26.85
C SER A 314 11.56 4.09 26.96
N ALA A 315 10.80 3.12 27.43
CA ALA A 315 11.25 1.73 27.52
C ALA A 315 11.52 1.14 26.13
N ALA A 316 10.62 1.36 25.17
CA ALA A 316 10.79 0.91 23.79
C ALA A 316 12.02 1.55 23.11
N ARG A 317 12.29 2.85 23.33
CA ARG A 317 13.50 3.54 22.83
C ARG A 317 14.80 2.98 23.41
N SER A 318 14.74 2.36 24.59
CA SER A 318 15.91 1.77 25.23
C SER A 318 16.25 0.36 24.74
N LEU A 319 15.38 -0.27 23.94
CA LEU A 319 15.61 -1.60 23.40
C LEU A 319 16.72 -1.58 22.33
N PRO A 320 17.66 -2.54 22.33
CA PRO A 320 18.70 -2.63 21.32
C PRO A 320 18.15 -2.64 19.89
N GLY A 321 18.77 -1.84 19.01
CA GLY A 321 18.41 -1.74 17.59
C GLY A 321 17.17 -0.91 17.29
N VAL A 322 16.44 -0.39 18.29
CA VAL A 322 15.32 0.54 18.03
C VAL A 322 15.85 1.89 17.55
N ILE A 323 15.46 2.27 16.35
CA ILE A 323 15.88 3.52 15.67
C ILE A 323 14.77 4.57 15.59
N GLY A 324 13.55 4.21 15.98
CA GLY A 324 12.44 5.14 15.95
C GLY A 324 11.17 4.57 16.56
N ILE A 325 10.32 5.47 17.03
CA ILE A 325 8.95 5.17 17.42
C ILE A 325 8.04 6.15 16.71
N GLY A 326 6.93 5.64 16.18
CA GLY A 326 5.88 6.41 15.53
C GLY A 326 4.50 6.09 16.10
N VAL A 327 3.55 6.97 15.81
CA VAL A 327 2.13 6.75 16.13
C VAL A 327 1.47 6.08 14.92
N GLY A 328 0.79 4.97 15.18
CA GLY A 328 0.03 4.22 14.19
C GLY A 328 -1.40 4.77 14.00
N ASN A 329 -2.28 3.92 13.48
CA ASN A 329 -3.69 4.21 13.39
C ASN A 329 -4.42 4.04 14.73
N ILE A 330 -4.90 5.16 15.29
CA ILE A 330 -5.66 5.25 16.54
C ILE A 330 -7.19 5.18 16.36
N ASP A 331 -7.68 4.99 15.13
CA ASP A 331 -9.12 4.84 14.87
C ASP A 331 -9.62 3.49 15.44
N ARG A 332 -10.02 3.51 16.72
CA ARG A 332 -10.61 2.38 17.43
C ARG A 332 -12.02 2.14 16.90
N ASN A 333 -12.21 1.07 16.12
CA ASN A 333 -13.55 0.54 15.90
C ASN A 333 -13.79 -0.59 16.91
N THR A 334 -15.04 -0.87 17.26
CA THR A 334 -15.39 -1.94 18.20
C THR A 334 -15.26 -3.35 17.59
N ASP A 335 -14.56 -3.48 16.46
CA ASP A 335 -14.44 -4.74 15.73
C ASP A 335 -13.08 -5.40 16.05
N PRO A 336 -13.05 -6.46 16.87
CA PRO A 336 -11.81 -7.14 17.25
C PRO A 336 -11.06 -7.77 16.07
N GLU A 337 -11.73 -7.97 14.92
CA GLU A 337 -11.16 -8.46 13.66
C GLU A 337 -10.56 -7.35 12.79
N ASN A 338 -10.68 -6.07 13.21
CA ASN A 338 -10.15 -4.95 12.46
C ASN A 338 -8.62 -4.95 12.45
N MET A 339 -8.06 -5.44 11.34
CA MET A 339 -6.63 -5.45 11.10
C MET A 339 -6.00 -4.06 11.03
N CYS A 340 -6.76 -2.98 10.90
CA CYS A 340 -6.21 -1.62 10.82
C CYS A 340 -5.95 -0.97 12.18
N GLU A 341 -6.17 -1.67 13.29
CA GLU A 341 -5.88 -1.16 14.65
C GLU A 341 -4.43 -1.43 15.04
N TYR A 342 -3.62 -0.39 15.08
CA TYR A 342 -2.25 -0.42 15.58
C TYR A 342 -1.90 0.98 16.01
N GLU A 343 -1.61 1.20 17.29
CA GLU A 343 -1.42 2.56 17.79
C GLU A 343 0.06 2.96 17.83
N TYR A 344 0.98 1.98 17.75
CA TYR A 344 2.40 2.22 17.93
C TYR A 344 3.23 1.48 16.89
N LEU A 345 4.18 2.21 16.32
CA LEU A 345 5.15 1.72 15.34
C LEU A 345 6.52 1.74 15.99
N VAL A 346 7.21 0.60 16.02
CA VAL A 346 8.60 0.51 16.49
C VAL A 346 9.48 0.13 15.31
N PHE A 347 10.35 1.05 14.91
CA PHE A 347 11.30 0.86 13.82
C PHE A 347 12.63 0.37 14.39
N PHE A 348 13.22 -0.64 13.77
CA PHE A 348 14.51 -1.19 14.18
C PHE A 348 15.44 -1.45 13.00
N ASP A 349 16.75 -1.38 13.25
CA ASP A 349 17.82 -1.71 12.31
C ASP A 349 19.02 -2.29 13.07
N GLY A 350 19.82 -3.11 12.40
CA GLY A 350 21.00 -3.77 12.97
C GLY A 350 20.70 -4.76 14.10
N VAL A 351 19.54 -5.41 14.07
CA VAL A 351 19.16 -6.43 15.07
C VAL A 351 19.56 -7.81 14.57
N GLU A 352 20.26 -8.61 15.39
CA GLU A 352 20.55 -10.00 15.06
C GLU A 352 19.27 -10.79 14.78
N ARG A 353 19.27 -11.63 13.73
CA ARG A 353 18.09 -12.40 13.31
C ARG A 353 17.49 -13.25 14.43
N SER A 354 18.33 -13.84 15.28
CA SER A 354 17.94 -14.60 16.48
C SER A 354 17.20 -13.76 17.52
N SER A 355 17.46 -12.45 17.58
CA SER A 355 16.91 -11.52 18.58
C SER A 355 15.64 -10.80 18.12
N VAL A 356 15.24 -10.89 16.85
CA VAL A 356 14.03 -10.22 16.32
C VAL A 356 12.78 -10.70 17.07
N ALA A 357 12.68 -12.00 17.37
CA ALA A 357 11.57 -12.56 18.13
C ALA A 357 11.51 -12.02 19.56
N ASP A 358 12.68 -11.78 20.18
CA ASP A 358 12.78 -11.21 21.53
C ASP A 358 12.37 -9.75 21.56
N LEU A 359 12.84 -8.97 20.57
CA LEU A 359 12.44 -7.58 20.37
C LEU A 359 10.92 -7.48 20.19
N ARG A 360 10.34 -8.32 19.33
CA ARG A 360 8.89 -8.37 19.12
C ARG A 360 8.14 -8.71 20.41
N ARG A 361 8.62 -9.69 21.19
CA ARG A 361 8.03 -10.04 22.50
C ARG A 361 8.11 -8.88 23.51
N ALA A 362 9.22 -8.17 23.55
CA ALA A 362 9.39 -7.01 24.43
C ALA A 362 8.40 -5.89 24.06
N VAL A 363 8.28 -5.56 22.78
CA VAL A 363 7.39 -4.50 22.27
C VAL A 363 5.91 -4.87 22.40
N ALA A 364 5.55 -6.15 22.23
CA ALA A 364 4.17 -6.61 22.37
C ALA A 364 3.66 -6.59 23.83
N GLY A 365 4.54 -6.38 24.81
CA GLY A 365 4.21 -6.44 26.24
C GLY A 365 4.00 -7.87 26.75
N LYS A 366 3.85 -8.02 28.08
CA LYS A 366 3.40 -9.29 28.67
C LYS A 366 1.91 -9.44 28.38
N GLY A 367 1.58 -10.23 27.36
CA GLY A 367 0.22 -10.75 27.16
C GLY A 367 -0.21 -11.64 28.32
#